data_AF-A0A1V4MKW0-F1
#
_entry.id   AF-A0A1V4MKW0-F1
#
_cell.length_a   1.000
_cell.length_b   1.000
_cell.length_c   1.000
_cell.angle_alpha   90.00
_cell.angle_beta   90.00
_cell.angle_gamma   90.00
#
_symmetry.space_group_name_H-M   'P 1'
#
loop_
_entity.id
_entity.type
_entity.pdbx_description
1 polymer ?
#
loop_
_entity_poly.entity_id
_entity_poly.type
_entity_poly.pdbx_seq_one_letter_code
_entity_poly.pdbx_strand_id
1 'polypeptide(L)'
;MFFDDKNKAPYLVSEKMSRSVFWRKTGNPRTPFQRVMESESTHVEESIKRKLARQLEGLNPFVLRKAIDTRIRKVSAVNTIRR
;
A
#
# COMPACT_ATOMS: atom_id res chain seq x y z
N MET A 1 -14.11 -4.71 25.20
CA MET A 1 -14.28 -3.33 24.72
C MET A 1 -13.38 -3.15 23.50
N PHE A 2 -13.97 -2.97 22.32
CA PHE A 2 -13.23 -2.71 21.08
C PHE A 2 -13.16 -1.18 20.93
N PHE A 3 -11.96 -0.62 20.96
CA PHE A 3 -11.76 0.81 20.74
C PHE A 3 -11.84 1.08 19.23
N ASP A 4 -12.88 1.78 18.80
CA ASP A 4 -12.97 2.35 17.45
C ASP A 4 -12.04 3.56 17.35
N ASP A 5 -10.76 3.28 17.09
CA ASP A 5 -9.77 4.28 16.79
C ASP A 5 -10.01 4.84 15.38
N LYS A 6 -10.64 6.01 15.31
CA LYS A 6 -10.75 6.81 14.06
C LYS A 6 -9.39 7.24 13.47
N ASN A 7 -8.28 6.89 14.14
CA ASN A 7 -6.90 7.11 13.69
C ASN A 7 -6.14 5.79 13.40
N LYS A 8 -6.82 4.64 13.38
CA LYS A 8 -6.17 3.36 13.11
C LYS A 8 -5.81 3.28 11.63
N ALA A 9 -4.53 3.01 11.35
CA ALA A 9 -4.06 2.88 9.99
C ALA A 9 -4.84 1.77 9.24
N PRO A 10 -5.32 2.02 8.01
CA PRO A 10 -6.33 1.20 7.33
C PRO A 10 -5.86 -0.24 6.98
N TYR A 11 -4.60 -0.55 7.24
CA TYR A 11 -3.99 -1.86 6.96
C TYR A 11 -3.88 -2.78 8.20
N LEU A 12 -4.21 -2.29 9.39
CA LEU A 12 -4.11 -3.04 10.65
C LEU A 12 -5.40 -3.81 10.93
N VAL A 13 -5.35 -5.13 10.73
CA VAL A 13 -6.50 -6.03 10.95
C VAL A 13 -6.74 -6.26 12.44
N SER A 14 -5.67 -6.50 13.19
CA SER A 14 -5.78 -6.64 14.64
C SER A 14 -4.53 -6.14 15.34
N GLU A 15 -4.73 -5.64 16.55
CA GLU A 15 -3.65 -5.25 17.45
C GLU A 15 -3.92 -5.95 18.77
N LYS A 16 -2.89 -6.60 19.31
CA LYS A 16 -2.95 -7.21 20.64
C LYS A 16 -1.71 -6.84 21.43
N MET A 17 -1.91 -6.51 22.70
CA MET A 17 -0.80 -6.31 23.63
C MET A 17 -0.48 -7.65 24.31
N SER A 18 0.80 -8.02 24.38
CA SER A 18 1.25 -9.17 25.17
C SER A 18 2.61 -8.86 25.78
N ARG A 19 2.78 -9.09 27.09
CA ARG A 19 4.02 -8.83 27.83
C ARG A 19 4.59 -7.43 27.53
N SER A 20 3.72 -6.41 27.55
CA SER A 20 4.07 -5.01 27.26
C SER A 20 4.56 -4.72 25.83
N VAL A 21 4.40 -5.66 24.89
CA VAL A 21 4.71 -5.50 23.45
C VAL A 21 3.41 -5.46 22.64
N PHE A 22 3.33 -4.51 21.70
CA PHE A 22 2.23 -4.43 20.74
C PHE A 22 2.49 -5.30 19.52
N TRP A 23 1.63 -6.30 19.33
CA TRP A 23 1.62 -7.15 18.15
C TRP A 23 0.54 -6.65 17.20
N ARG A 24 0.96 -6.21 16.02
CA ARG A 24 0.08 -5.69 14.98
C ARG A 24 0.00 -6.68 13.83
N LYS A 25 -1.19 -7.22 13.57
CA LYS A 25 -1.46 -8.05 12.40
C LYS A 25 -1.85 -7.12 11.25
N THR A 26 -0.92 -6.94 10.33
CA THR A 26 -1.23 -6.34 9.05
C THR A 26 -2.08 -7.31 8.24
N GLY A 27 -3.09 -6.80 7.53
CA GLY A 27 -3.87 -7.60 6.59
C GLY A 27 -3.05 -8.04 5.39
N ASN A 28 -3.73 -8.56 4.37
CA ASN A 28 -3.06 -8.93 3.13
C ASN A 28 -2.31 -7.72 2.55
N PRO A 29 -1.07 -7.91 2.07
CA PRO A 29 -0.28 -6.81 1.54
C PRO A 29 -0.96 -6.24 0.29
N ARG A 30 -1.37 -4.97 0.38
CA ARG A 30 -1.94 -4.23 -0.75
C ARG A 30 -0.87 -3.41 -1.46
N THR A 31 -0.95 -3.37 -2.79
CA THR A 31 -0.06 -2.53 -3.60
C THR A 31 -0.35 -1.04 -3.32
N PRO A 32 0.64 -0.15 -3.51
CA PRO A 32 0.39 1.30 -3.37
C PRO A 32 -0.78 1.78 -4.23
N PHE A 33 -0.93 1.22 -5.44
CA PHE A 33 -2.07 1.49 -6.32
C PHE A 33 -3.41 1.11 -5.66
N GLN A 34 -3.52 -0.11 -5.13
CA GLN A 34 -4.73 -0.58 -4.44
C GLN A 34 -5.07 0.29 -3.23
N ARG A 35 -4.08 0.70 -2.43
CA ARG A 35 -4.32 1.61 -1.29
C ARG A 35 -4.93 2.93 -1.73
N VAL A 36 -4.42 3.53 -2.81
CA VAL A 36 -4.92 4.81 -3.33
C VAL A 36 -6.35 4.67 -3.86
N MET A 37 -6.66 3.55 -4.54
CA MET A 37 -8.02 3.29 -5.03
C MET A 37 -9.03 3.10 -3.89
N GLU A 38 -8.65 2.32 -2.87
CA GLU A 38 -9.50 1.98 -1.72
C GLU A 38 -9.51 3.06 -0.64
N SER A 39 -8.64 4.08 -0.73
CA SER A 39 -8.63 5.20 0.20
C SER A 39 -9.95 5.94 0.15
N GLU A 40 -10.47 6.35 1.31
CA GLU A 40 -11.64 7.22 1.36
C GLU A 40 -11.40 8.53 0.61
N SER A 41 -12.46 9.10 0.04
CA SER A 41 -12.40 10.33 -0.78
C SER A 41 -11.85 11.54 -0.02
N THR A 42 -11.85 11.50 1.32
CA THR A 42 -11.25 12.51 2.21
C THR A 42 -9.74 12.67 2.00
N HIS A 43 -9.03 11.60 1.61
CA HIS A 43 -7.57 11.61 1.47
C HIS A 43 -7.11 11.74 0.01
N VAL A 44 -7.93 11.26 -0.93
CA VAL A 44 -7.63 11.28 -2.36
C VAL A 44 -8.91 11.61 -3.12
N GLU A 45 -8.88 12.75 -3.79
CA GLU A 45 -9.90 13.21 -4.72
C GLU A 45 -10.23 12.14 -5.79
N GLU A 46 -11.53 11.90 -6.01
CA GLU A 46 -11.99 10.87 -6.97
C GLU A 46 -11.54 11.19 -8.40
N SER A 47 -11.36 12.47 -8.72
CA SER A 47 -10.78 12.93 -9.99
C SER A 47 -9.37 12.36 -10.24
N ILE A 48 -8.54 12.30 -9.19
CA ILE A 48 -7.18 11.75 -9.25
C ILE A 48 -7.24 10.24 -9.45
N LYS A 49 -8.14 9.54 -8.76
CA LYS A 49 -8.30 8.09 -8.90
C LYS A 49 -8.71 7.71 -10.33
N ARG A 50 -9.67 8.43 -10.91
CA ARG A 50 -10.09 8.24 -12.31
C ARG A 50 -8.94 8.50 -13.28
N LYS A 51 -8.13 9.53 -13.04
CA LYS A 51 -6.94 9.80 -13.85
C LYS A 51 -5.95 8.64 -13.79
N LEU A 52 -5.69 8.11 -12.59
CA LEU A 52 -4.79 6.98 -12.38
C LEU A 52 -5.29 5.70 -13.08
N ALA A 53 -6.60 5.43 -13.02
CA ALA A 53 -7.21 4.30 -13.73
C ALA A 53 -7.04 4.41 -15.26
N ARG A 54 -7.30 5.60 -15.83
CA ARG A 54 -7.08 5.85 -17.27
C ARG A 54 -5.63 5.67 -17.69
N GLN A 55 -4.69 6.09 -16.85
CA GLN A 55 -3.26 5.87 -17.12
C GLN A 55 -2.91 4.38 -17.15
N LEU A 56 -3.55 3.56 -16.30
CA LEU A 56 -3.34 2.11 -16.30
C LEU A 56 -3.90 1.46 -17.56
N GLU A 57 -5.10 1.87 -18.01
CA GLU A 57 -5.73 1.35 -19.24
C GLU A 57 -4.92 1.64 -20.50
N GLY A 58 -4.30 2.82 -20.58
CA GLY A 58 -3.47 3.22 -21.72
C GLY A 58 -2.08 2.58 -21.75
N LEU A 59 -1.69 1.80 -20.73
CA LEU A 59 -0.33 1.28 -20.60
C LEU A 59 -0.19 -0.13 -21.20
N ASN A 60 0.89 -0.34 -21.95
CA ASN A 60 1.25 -1.68 -22.42
C ASN A 60 1.66 -2.58 -21.23
N PRO A 61 1.03 -3.75 -21.05
CA PRO A 61 1.26 -4.61 -19.88
C PRO A 61 2.70 -5.17 -19.81
N PHE A 62 3.34 -5.41 -20.94
CA PHE A 62 4.71 -5.93 -20.99
C PHE A 62 5.73 -4.87 -20.59
N VAL A 63 5.54 -3.64 -21.07
CA VAL A 63 6.39 -2.49 -20.71
C VAL A 63 6.22 -2.15 -19.24
N LEU A 64 4.98 -2.15 -18.74
CA LEU A 64 4.66 -1.91 -17.34
C LEU A 64 5.35 -2.94 -16.44
N ARG A 65 5.24 -4.23 -16.76
CA ARG A 65 5.87 -5.30 -15.99
C ARG A 65 7.39 -5.12 -15.90
N LYS A 66 8.04 -4.86 -17.04
CA LYS A 66 9.49 -4.61 -17.10
C LYS A 66 9.91 -3.41 -16.26
N ALA A 67 9.14 -2.32 -16.31
CA ALA A 67 9.41 -1.11 -15.52
C ALA A 67 9.28 -1.39 -14.01
N ILE A 68 8.23 -2.11 -13.60
CA ILE A 68 8.02 -2.52 -12.21
C ILE A 68 9.19 -3.39 -11.73
N ASP A 69 9.54 -4.44 -12.47
CA ASP A 69 10.62 -5.37 -12.09
C ASP A 69 11.95 -4.63 -11.96
N THR A 70 12.24 -3.69 -12.88
CA THR A 70 13.44 -2.84 -12.83
C THR A 70 13.46 -1.97 -11.56
N ARG A 71 12.31 -1.37 -11.21
CA ARG A 71 12.20 -0.54 -10.01
C ARG A 71 12.35 -1.35 -8.73
N ILE A 72 11.72 -2.53 -8.67
CA ILE A 72 11.85 -3.46 -7.54
C ILE A 72 13.31 -3.85 -7.35
N ARG A 73 14.00 -4.28 -8.41
CA ARG A 73 15.44 -4.63 -8.36
C ARG A 73 16.29 -3.49 -7.84
N LYS A 74 16.03 -2.26 -8.28
CA LYS A 74 16.76 -1.07 -7.81
C LYS A 74 16.57 -0.83 -6.31
N VAL A 75 15.34 -0.94 -5.82
CA VAL A 75 15.03 -0.73 -4.39
C VAL A 75 15.61 -1.87 -3.53
N SER A 76 15.50 -3.11 -3.99
CA SER A 76 16.03 -4.27 -3.25
C SER A 76 17.56 -4.29 -3.21
N ALA A 77 18.23 -3.88 -4.29
CA ALA A 77 19.70 -3.79 -4.34
C ALA A 77 20.27 -2.74 -3.38
N VAL A 78 19.53 -1.65 -3.12
CA VAL A 78 19.93 -0.64 -2.12
C VAL A 78 19.83 -1.19 -0.69
N ASN A 79 18.85 -2.06 -0.43
CA ASN A 79 18.65 -2.66 0.90
C ASN A 79 19.68 -3.74 1.25
N THR A 80 20.29 -4.42 0.28
CA THR A 80 21.39 -5.37 0.52
C THR A 80 22.70 -4.70 0.92
N ILE A 81 22.86 -3.39 0.64
CA ILE A 81 24.06 -2.62 1.01
C ILE A 81 23.96 -2.03 2.43
N ARG A 82 22.74 -1.91 2.97
CA ARG A 82 22.46 -1.28 4.28
C ARG A 82 22.08 -2.27 5.39
N ARG A 83 22.30 -3.58 5.17
CA ARG A 83 21.98 -4.65 6.13
C ARG A 83 23.24 -5.21 6.77
#